data_AF-A0A1Z5S612-F1
#
_entry.id   AF-A0A1Z5S612-F1
#
_cell.length_a   1.000
_cell.length_b   1.000
_cell.length_c   1.000
_cell.angle_alpha   90.00
_cell.angle_beta   90.00
_cell.angle_gamma   90.00
#
_symmetry.space_group_name_H-M   'P 1'
#
loop_
_entity.id
_entity.type
_entity.pdbx_description
1 polymer ?
#
loop_
_entity_poly.entity_id
_entity_poly.type
_entity_poly.pdbx_seq_one_letter_code
_entity_poly.pdbx_strand_id
1 'polypeptide(L)'
;MRQFSLGISRKPVLELGSRYATAVNLPNGEQAVVLWCGRNIWKASMVTYRQRHYLCGGWHKFVRDNDLSLGDICLFELKRNERELTMMVHIIPMKEL
;
A
#
# COMPACT_ATOMS: atom_id res chain seq x y z
N MET A 1 -10.50 -9.21 23.89
CA MET A 1 -9.22 -8.80 23.25
C MET A 1 -8.81 -9.90 22.29
N ARG A 2 -8.84 -9.65 20.97
CA ARG A 2 -8.27 -10.61 20.00
C ARG A 2 -6.84 -10.17 19.71
N GLN A 3 -5.88 -10.83 20.35
CA GLN A 3 -4.49 -10.85 19.90
C GLN A 3 -4.46 -11.61 18.58
N PHE A 4 -4.07 -10.95 17.49
CA PHE A 4 -3.45 -11.67 16.39
C PHE A 4 -2.00 -11.89 16.81
N SER A 5 -1.68 -13.14 17.11
CA SER A 5 -0.33 -13.65 17.28
C SER A 5 0.50 -13.27 16.04
N LEU A 6 1.36 -12.25 16.19
CA LEU A 6 2.33 -11.81 15.18
C LEU A 6 3.52 -12.79 15.11
N GLY A 7 3.23 -14.03 14.74
CA GLY A 7 4.22 -15.08 14.52
C GLY A 7 4.15 -15.63 13.11
N ILE A 8 4.46 -14.84 12.08
CA ILE A 8 4.86 -15.26 10.73
C ILE A 8 5.61 -14.06 10.11
N SER A 9 6.90 -14.22 9.79
CA SER A 9 7.77 -13.39 8.91
C SER A 9 7.48 -11.87 8.89
N ARG A 10 8.42 -11.01 9.33
CA ARG A 10 8.35 -9.54 9.17
C ARG A 10 8.41 -9.15 7.68
N LYS A 11 7.35 -9.44 6.91
CA LYS A 11 7.18 -8.90 5.57
C LYS A 11 6.99 -7.40 5.70
N PRO A 12 7.64 -6.58 4.84
CA PRO A 12 7.47 -5.14 4.91
C PRO A 12 6.00 -4.78 4.75
N VAL A 13 5.58 -3.80 5.53
CA VAL A 13 4.26 -3.14 5.48
C VAL A 13 4.49 -1.65 5.25
N LEU A 14 3.58 -0.99 4.55
CA LEU A 14 3.62 0.46 4.33
C LEU A 14 2.45 1.12 5.05
N GLU A 15 2.73 2.06 5.97
CA GLU A 15 1.70 2.92 6.55
C GLU A 15 1.30 4.01 5.54
N LEU A 16 0.01 4.17 5.30
CA LEU A 16 -0.54 5.32 4.60
C LEU A 16 -0.89 6.40 5.64
N GLY A 17 -0.33 7.59 5.47
CA GLY A 17 -0.49 8.70 6.42
C GLY A 17 -1.96 9.04 6.65
N SER A 18 -2.33 9.27 7.91
CA SER A 18 -3.72 9.49 8.32
C SER A 18 -4.38 10.66 7.58
N ARG A 19 -3.65 11.76 7.34
CA ARG A 19 -4.15 12.91 6.58
C ARG A 19 -4.55 12.53 5.15
N TYR A 20 -3.73 11.73 4.48
CA TYR A 20 -4.04 11.21 3.14
C TYR A 20 -5.23 10.27 3.20
N ALA A 21 -5.22 9.29 4.11
CA ALA A 21 -6.29 8.32 4.26
C ALA A 21 -7.66 8.97 4.47
N THR A 22 -7.74 10.00 5.33
CA THR A 22 -8.95 10.79 5.53
C THR A 22 -9.31 11.61 4.30
N ALA A 23 -8.36 12.30 3.67
CA ALA A 23 -8.63 13.15 2.51
C ALA A 23 -9.23 12.39 1.32
N VAL A 24 -8.85 11.12 1.13
CA VAL A 24 -9.35 10.28 0.05
C VAL A 24 -10.44 9.30 0.49
N ASN A 25 -10.89 9.36 1.75
CA ASN A 25 -11.90 8.48 2.36
C ASN A 25 -11.56 6.98 2.20
N LEU A 26 -10.36 6.57 2.62
CA LEU A 26 -10.00 5.15 2.60
C LEU A 26 -10.94 4.33 3.50
N PRO A 27 -11.37 3.14 3.03
CA PRO A 27 -12.22 2.26 3.83
C PRO A 27 -11.46 1.65 5.01
N ASN A 28 -12.16 1.54 6.14
CA ASN A 28 -11.68 0.80 7.29
C ASN A 28 -11.80 -0.72 7.07
N GLY A 29 -11.07 -1.48 7.88
CA GLY A 29 -11.09 -2.95 7.86
C GLY A 29 -10.04 -3.53 6.93
N GLU A 30 -10.25 -4.78 6.51
CA GLU A 30 -9.41 -5.47 5.53
C GLU A 30 -10.02 -5.35 4.14
N GLN A 31 -9.22 -4.91 3.17
CA GLN A 31 -9.63 -4.70 1.78
C GLN A 31 -8.58 -5.26 0.83
N ALA A 32 -9.01 -5.87 -0.27
CA ALA A 32 -8.13 -6.13 -1.39
C ALA A 32 -7.80 -4.79 -2.08
N VAL A 33 -6.54 -4.59 -2.42
CA VAL A 33 -6.06 -3.39 -3.11
C VAL A 33 -5.33 -3.79 -4.37
N VAL A 34 -5.60 -3.05 -5.43
CA VAL A 34 -4.91 -3.16 -6.71
C VAL A 34 -3.95 -1.99 -6.87
N LEU A 35 -2.65 -2.30 -6.98
CA LEU A 35 -1.60 -1.32 -7.25
C LEU A 35 -1.26 -1.36 -8.74
N TRP A 36 -1.44 -0.23 -9.42
CA TRP A 36 -1.05 -0.04 -10.81
C TRP A 36 0.25 0.77 -10.88
N CYS A 37 1.30 0.22 -11.48
CA CYS A 37 2.55 0.96 -11.71
C CYS A 37 3.06 0.69 -13.12
N GLY A 38 3.23 1.75 -13.91
CA GLY A 38 3.56 1.64 -15.32
C GLY A 38 2.51 0.83 -16.09
N ARG A 39 2.88 -0.35 -16.58
CA ARG A 39 2.01 -1.28 -17.33
C ARG A 39 1.63 -2.53 -16.54
N ASN A 40 2.03 -2.59 -15.27
CA ASN A 40 1.95 -3.78 -14.44
C ASN A 40 0.99 -3.56 -13.27
N ILE A 41 0.43 -4.67 -12.78
CA ILE A 41 -0.58 -4.68 -11.71
C ILE A 41 -0.14 -5.65 -10.61
N TRP A 42 -0.28 -5.21 -9.36
CA TRP A 42 -0.03 -6.02 -8.17
C TRP A 42 -1.25 -6.04 -7.25
N LYS A 43 -1.60 -7.22 -6.76
CA LYS A 43 -2.60 -7.38 -5.69
C LYS A 43 -1.92 -7.28 -4.34
N ALA A 44 -2.51 -6.50 -3.44
CA ALA A 44 -2.10 -6.32 -2.06
C ALA A 44 -3.33 -6.32 -1.15
N SER A 45 -3.09 -6.27 0.16
CA SER A 45 -4.14 -6.07 1.16
C SER A 45 -3.94 -4.72 1.82
N MET A 46 -5.02 -4.02 2.14
CA MET A 46 -5.01 -2.91 3.06
C MET A 46 -5.73 -3.29 4.33
N VAL A 47 -5.09 -3.07 5.48
CA VAL A 47 -5.68 -3.34 6.80
C VAL A 47 -5.69 -2.07 7.63
N THR A 48 -6.70 -1.92 8.47
CA THR A 48 -6.78 -0.84 9.44
C THR A 48 -6.38 -1.34 10.83
N TYR A 49 -5.41 -0.68 11.46
CA TYR A 49 -5.01 -0.95 12.85
C TYR A 49 -4.80 0.36 13.60
N ARG A 50 -5.43 0.52 14.78
CA ARG A 50 -5.35 1.75 15.59
C ARG A 50 -5.62 3.04 14.78
N GLN A 51 -6.64 3.02 13.92
CA GLN A 51 -7.01 4.14 13.04
C GLN A 51 -5.95 4.54 12.00
N ARG A 52 -5.05 3.61 11.67
CA ARG A 52 -4.03 3.78 10.62
C ARG A 52 -4.21 2.70 9.57
N HIS A 53 -3.93 3.06 8.33
CA HIS A 53 -4.08 2.18 7.17
C HIS A 53 -2.71 1.65 6.77
N TYR A 54 -2.62 0.34 6.55
CA TYR A 54 -1.39 -0.33 6.19
C TYR A 54 -1.58 -1.15 4.93
N LEU A 55 -0.71 -0.97 3.94
CA LEU A 55 -0.56 -1.90 2.83
C LEU A 55 0.32 -3.08 3.28
N CYS A 56 -0.23 -4.28 3.15
CA CYS A 56 0.40 -5.55 3.47
C CYS A 56 0.02 -6.59 2.40
N GLY A 57 0.18 -7.89 2.68
CA GLY A 57 -0.42 -8.95 1.85
C GLY A 57 -0.07 -8.97 0.36
N GLY A 58 1.04 -8.33 -0.05
CA GLY A 58 1.39 -8.14 -1.46
C GLY A 58 2.32 -6.95 -1.68
N TRP A 59 2.31 -5.98 -0.76
CA TRP A 59 3.27 -4.86 -0.74
C TRP A 59 4.73 -5.30 -0.92
N HIS A 60 5.19 -6.31 -0.18
CA HIS A 60 6.55 -6.85 -0.32
C HIS A 60 6.90 -7.35 -1.75
N LYS A 61 5.92 -7.90 -2.48
CA LYS A 61 6.12 -8.32 -3.87
C LYS A 61 6.20 -7.10 -4.78
N PHE A 62 5.36 -6.10 -4.58
CA PHE A 62 5.44 -4.82 -5.29
C PHE A 62 6.83 -4.17 -5.11
N VAL A 63 7.33 -4.12 -3.88
CA VAL A 63 8.69 -3.59 -3.57
C VAL A 63 9.76 -4.34 -4.35
N ARG A 64 9.77 -5.67 -4.26
CA ARG A 64 10.78 -6.50 -4.93
C ARG A 64 10.71 -6.42 -6.45
N ASP A 65 9.50 -6.50 -7.02
CA ASP A 65 9.33 -6.56 -8.47
C ASP A 65 9.60 -5.19 -9.16
N ASN A 66 9.60 -4.09 -8.40
CA ASN A 66 9.92 -2.74 -8.89
C ASN A 66 11.29 -2.24 -8.39
N ASP A 67 12.12 -3.13 -7.82
CA ASP A 67 13.46 -2.80 -7.29
C ASP A 67 13.50 -1.59 -6.34
N LEU A 68 12.42 -1.40 -5.58
CA LEU A 68 12.30 -0.28 -4.65
C LEU A 68 13.33 -0.39 -3.52
N SER A 69 14.06 0.69 -3.34
CA SER A 69 15.14 0.84 -2.38
C SER A 69 14.81 1.95 -1.37
N LEU A 70 15.54 1.95 -0.25
CA LEU A 70 15.43 3.05 0.72
C LEU A 70 15.77 4.38 0.04
N GLY A 71 14.90 5.37 0.22
CA GLY A 71 15.02 6.69 -0.39
C GLY A 71 14.15 6.90 -1.62
N ASP A 72 13.72 5.83 -2.30
CA ASP A 72 12.78 5.95 -3.40
C ASP A 72 11.41 6.45 -2.89
N ILE A 73 10.76 7.28 -3.70
CA ILE A 73 9.46 7.87 -3.35
C ILE A 73 8.38 7.18 -4.17
N CYS A 74 7.36 6.65 -3.48
CA CYS A 74 6.13 6.16 -4.10
C CYS A 74 5.01 7.19 -3.91
N LEU A 75 4.51 7.76 -5.00
CA LEU A 75 3.33 8.62 -5.00
C LEU A 75 2.09 7.78 -5.27
N PHE A 76 1.12 7.83 -4.36
CA PHE A 76 -0.13 7.07 -4.45
C PHE A 76 -1.29 7.99 -4.87
N GLU A 77 -2.02 7.60 -5.90
CA GLU A 77 -3.23 8.25 -6.37
C GLU A 77 -4.39 7.25 -6.32
N LEU A 78 -5.41 7.53 -5.51
CA LEU A 78 -6.62 6.71 -5.46
C LEU A 78 -7.47 6.92 -6.71
N LYS A 79 -7.73 5.85 -7.48
CA LYS A 79 -8.71 5.88 -8.57
C LYS A 79 -10.13 5.78 -8.00
N ARG A 80 -10.96 6.77 -8.35
CA ARG A 80 -12.37 6.83 -7.93
C ARG A 80 -13.26 6.07 -8.91
N ASN A 81 -14.41 5.61 -8.42
CA ASN A 81 -15.45 4.91 -9.20
C ASN A 81 -15.02 3.54 -9.76
N GLU A 82 -13.96 2.96 -9.22
CA GLU A 82 -13.58 1.58 -9.50
C GLU A 82 -14.35 0.61 -8.59
N ARG A 83 -14.65 -0.59 -9.09
CA ARG A 83 -15.29 -1.65 -8.29
C ARG A 83 -14.38 -2.16 -7.17
N GLU A 84 -13.07 -2.14 -7.41
CA GLU A 84 -12.03 -2.55 -6.48
C GLU A 84 -11.20 -1.34 -6.05
N LEU A 85 -10.72 -1.35 -4.80
CA LEU A 85 -9.86 -0.29 -4.29
C LEU A 85 -8.55 -0.26 -5.09
N THR A 86 -8.41 0.74 -5.95
CA THR A 86 -7.33 0.81 -6.94
C THR A 86 -6.48 2.06 -6.71
N MET A 87 -5.16 1.88 -6.61
CA MET A 87 -4.21 2.97 -6.50
C MET A 87 -3.24 2.95 -7.68
N MET A 88 -3.10 4.08 -8.38
CA MET A 88 -1.94 4.30 -9.22
C MET A 88 -0.74 4.63 -8.34
N VAL A 89 0.40 4.03 -8.65
CA VAL A 89 1.66 4.26 -7.98
C VAL A 89 2.65 4.80 -9.00
N HIS A 90 3.20 5.98 -8.71
CA HIS A 90 4.31 6.54 -9.46
C HIS A 90 5.57 6.42 -8.60
N ILE A 91 6.61 5.81 -9.16
CA ILE A 91 7.90 5.64 -8.48
C ILE A 91 8.84 6.73 -8.97
N ILE A 92 9.44 7.45 -8.03
CA ILE A 92 10.50 8.43 -8.27
C ILE A 92 11.76 7.87 -7.60
N PRO A 93 12.71 7.31 -8.38
CA PRO A 93 13.93 6.74 -7.83
C PRO A 93 14.81 7.82 -7.18
N MET A 94 15.39 7.51 -6.01
CA MET A 94 16.29 8.44 -5.33
C MET A 94 17.53 8.78 -6.17
N LYS A 95 17.99 7.85 -7.01
CA LYS A 95 19.16 8.03 -7.88
C LYS A 95 18.96 9.11 -8.95
N GLU A 96 17.74 9.58 -9.13
CA GLU A 96 17.35 10.62 -10.09
C GLU A 96 17.14 12.00 -9.43
N LEU A 97 17.35 12.11 -8.10
CA LEU A 97 17.27 13.34 -7.31
C LEU A 97 18.66 13.81 -6.84
#